data_AF-M8DKQ5-F1
#
_entry.id   AF-M8DKQ5-F1
#
_cell.length_a   1.000
_cell.length_b   1.000
_cell.length_c   1.000
_cell.angle_alpha   90.00
_cell.angle_beta   90.00
_cell.angle_gamma   90.00
#
_symmetry.space_group_name_H-M   'P 1'
#
loop_
_entity.id
_entity.type
_entity.pdbx_description
1 polymer ?
#
loop_
_entity_poly.entity_id
_entity_poly.type
_entity_poly.pdbx_seq_one_letter_code
_entity_poly.pdbx_strand_id
1 'polypeptide(L)'
;MNERLALYKDQALAKWNQLPAKQKWMISGIALFLLISLGLYIYIASQPVYKPLYNQRLSEQEIGIIKQELEGKKVPFRITDNGTSIEVPEKMAQDVIVDLAAQGIPSEAGINSEIFSNTLGVTDRQFDVMKKEALQQELRKMLERVKGVRTAQVMITLPQESVWVTETPDSATASVIVDVEPGTRLDQKQINSLYLLVSRSVPKLSPENITISDQYSNLLERTDGSEPEGNLTAYEQQEKIKADVERKIQQNLYTLLGTIMGRDKVIVHTFISMNFDKENRVENLVEAPDKENNEGLIISSQKLSKTFSGQGAPPGGIAGTGANDTPGYPGSTPQGNNSQYEELNDTINREVNRITRNISMSPYKIDDITINVGVEPPEGGQLDEQTIDSIKQVLRNVVRVTLSDKGIDLTQEELDKHISVLPRPFSGKVAVDGSGSLTPALLYGTGAVALLALGAVAYLIYRRRSQAKQQEEEVADVMSMQPTEVPDLTYQDDTDQAVVRKQLEKLARSKPDEFVVLLRTWLAED
;
A
#
# COMPACT_ATOMS: atom_id res chain seq x y z
N MET A 1 28.90 -47.91 -68.54
CA MET A 1 29.11 -47.13 -67.29
C MET A 1 29.87 -47.89 -66.20
N ASN A 2 29.82 -49.24 -66.17
CA ASN A 2 30.46 -50.02 -65.10
C ASN A 2 31.98 -50.14 -65.17
N GLU A 3 32.59 -50.07 -66.37
CA GLU A 3 34.05 -50.18 -66.51
C GLU A 3 34.80 -48.95 -65.98
N ARG A 4 34.22 -47.75 -66.12
CA ARG A 4 34.81 -46.52 -65.57
C ARG A 4 34.82 -46.55 -64.03
N LEU A 5 33.75 -47.06 -63.41
CA LEU A 5 33.66 -47.22 -61.95
C LEU A 5 34.69 -48.24 -61.41
N ALA A 6 34.93 -49.33 -62.14
CA ALA A 6 35.96 -50.30 -61.78
C ALA A 6 37.36 -49.68 -61.85
N LEU A 7 37.66 -48.93 -62.92
CA LEU A 7 38.95 -48.23 -63.06
C LEU A 7 39.18 -47.20 -61.96
N TYR A 8 38.15 -46.43 -61.56
CA TYR A 8 38.27 -45.47 -60.45
C TYR A 8 38.45 -46.17 -59.09
N LYS A 9 37.78 -47.31 -58.88
CA LYS A 9 37.94 -48.12 -57.67
C LYS A 9 39.36 -48.66 -57.55
N ASP A 10 39.91 -49.20 -58.65
CA ASP A 10 41.25 -49.78 -58.67
C ASP A 10 42.34 -48.70 -58.52
N GLN A 11 42.15 -47.53 -59.15
CA GLN A 11 43.03 -46.37 -58.96
C GLN A 11 42.98 -45.83 -57.52
N ALA A 12 41.80 -45.82 -56.88
CA ALA A 12 41.64 -45.41 -55.49
C ALA A 12 42.29 -46.41 -54.52
N LEU A 13 42.16 -47.71 -54.76
CA LEU A 13 42.78 -48.77 -53.96
C LEU A 13 44.30 -48.80 -54.10
N ALA A 14 44.81 -48.58 -55.32
CA ALA A 14 46.25 -48.47 -55.58
C ALA A 14 46.86 -47.27 -54.86
N LYS A 15 46.21 -46.10 -54.93
CA LYS A 15 46.63 -44.90 -54.19
C LYS A 15 46.49 -45.07 -52.68
N TRP A 16 45.44 -45.73 -52.22
CA TRP A 16 45.25 -46.03 -50.80
C TRP A 16 46.39 -46.90 -50.26
N ASN A 17 46.79 -47.95 -50.98
CA ASN A 17 47.85 -48.85 -50.53
C ASN A 17 49.24 -48.20 -50.47
N GLN A 18 49.50 -47.20 -51.31
CA GLN A 18 50.78 -46.47 -51.35
C GLN A 18 50.94 -45.40 -50.23
N LEU A 19 49.89 -45.09 -49.48
CA LEU A 19 49.96 -44.11 -48.40
C LEU A 19 50.64 -44.67 -47.14
N PRO A 20 51.49 -43.88 -46.45
CA PRO A 20 52.11 -44.28 -45.19
C PRO A 20 51.04 -44.52 -44.11
N ALA A 21 51.30 -45.44 -43.18
CA ALA A 21 50.33 -45.87 -42.17
C ALA A 21 49.74 -44.71 -41.34
N LYS A 22 50.54 -43.68 -41.04
CA LYS A 22 50.08 -42.46 -40.34
C LYS A 22 49.04 -41.67 -41.15
N GLN A 23 49.20 -41.59 -42.47
CA GLN A 23 48.29 -40.84 -43.35
C GLN A 23 46.99 -41.61 -43.61
N LYS A 24 47.03 -42.95 -43.63
CA LYS A 24 45.82 -43.81 -43.65
C LYS A 24 44.97 -43.60 -42.39
N TRP A 25 45.59 -43.62 -41.21
CA TRP A 25 44.89 -43.35 -39.94
C TRP A 25 44.32 -41.93 -39.88
N MET A 26 45.04 -40.93 -40.40
CA MET A 26 44.55 -39.55 -40.48
C MET A 26 43.33 -39.43 -41.40
N ILE A 27 43.35 -40.03 -42.59
CA ILE A 27 42.23 -39.98 -43.54
C ILE A 27 41.02 -40.76 -43.00
N SER A 28 41.23 -41.93 -42.40
CA SER A 28 40.15 -42.69 -41.74
C SER A 28 39.56 -41.93 -40.55
N GLY A 29 40.38 -41.23 -39.75
CA GLY A 29 39.92 -40.38 -38.67
C GLY A 29 39.07 -39.20 -39.14
N ILE A 30 39.50 -38.53 -40.23
CA ILE A 30 38.74 -37.43 -40.85
C ILE A 30 37.42 -37.92 -41.43
N ALA A 31 37.42 -39.08 -42.11
CA ALA A 31 36.20 -39.67 -42.67
C ALA A 31 35.20 -40.05 -41.57
N LEU A 32 35.68 -40.62 -40.45
CA LEU A 32 34.85 -40.95 -39.30
C LEU A 32 34.29 -39.68 -38.62
N PHE A 33 35.12 -38.65 -38.47
CA PHE A 33 34.70 -37.35 -37.93
C PHE A 33 33.63 -36.70 -38.79
N LEU A 34 33.77 -36.73 -40.12
CA LEU A 34 32.76 -36.20 -41.04
C LEU A 34 31.44 -36.96 -40.95
N LEU A 35 31.47 -38.29 -40.84
CA LEU A 35 30.27 -39.10 -40.66
C LEU A 35 29.55 -38.80 -39.34
N ILE A 36 30.30 -38.67 -38.24
CA ILE A 36 29.74 -38.31 -36.93
C ILE A 36 29.17 -36.89 -36.97
N SER A 37 29.91 -35.94 -37.55
CA SER A 37 29.47 -34.55 -37.68
C SER A 37 28.21 -34.42 -38.55
N LEU A 38 28.10 -35.20 -39.63
CA LEU A 38 26.92 -35.22 -40.49
C LEU A 38 25.72 -35.84 -39.77
N GLY A 39 25.93 -36.95 -39.04
CA GLY A 39 24.89 -37.56 -38.21
C GLY A 39 24.38 -36.59 -37.13
N LEU A 40 25.29 -35.89 -36.46
CA LEU A 40 24.95 -34.87 -35.46
C LEU A 40 24.20 -33.69 -36.08
N TYR A 41 24.61 -33.24 -37.27
CA TYR A 41 23.94 -32.18 -38.00
C TYR A 41 22.49 -32.57 -38.35
N ILE A 42 22.27 -33.77 -38.89
CA ILE A 42 20.94 -34.29 -39.22
C ILE A 42 20.08 -34.42 -37.96
N TYR A 43 20.66 -34.91 -36.86
CA TYR A 43 19.95 -35.04 -35.58
C TYR A 43 19.47 -33.69 -35.03
N ILE A 44 20.34 -32.68 -35.03
CA ILE A 44 20.00 -31.33 -34.55
C ILE A 44 18.98 -30.67 -35.50
N ALA A 45 19.17 -30.81 -36.82
CA ALA A 45 18.27 -30.24 -37.82
C ALA A 45 16.87 -30.91 -37.83
N SER A 46 16.75 -32.12 -37.30
CA SER A 46 15.51 -32.88 -37.24
C SER A 46 14.70 -32.63 -35.95
N GLN A 47 15.20 -31.82 -35.01
CA GLN A 47 14.45 -31.45 -33.80
C GLN A 47 13.34 -30.45 -34.15
N PRO A 48 12.07 -30.70 -33.74
CA PRO A 48 10.98 -29.77 -33.98
C PRO A 48 11.17 -28.47 -33.19
N VAL A 49 10.96 -27.33 -33.86
CA VAL A 49 10.94 -26.01 -33.23
C VAL A 49 9.58 -25.84 -32.53
N TYR A 50 9.61 -25.56 -31.24
CA TYR A 50 8.43 -25.27 -30.43
C TYR A 50 8.20 -23.77 -30.39
N LYS A 51 6.94 -23.35 -30.48
CA LYS A 51 6.51 -21.97 -30.33
C LYS A 51 5.44 -21.87 -29.24
N PRO A 52 5.42 -20.76 -28.47
CA PRO A 52 4.35 -20.51 -27.53
C PRO A 52 3.02 -20.40 -28.28
N LEU A 53 2.00 -21.08 -27.77
CA LEU A 53 0.67 -21.12 -28.37
C LEU A 53 -0.05 -19.77 -28.20
N TYR A 54 0.18 -19.12 -27.06
CA TYR A 54 -0.32 -17.78 -26.74
C TYR A 54 0.85 -16.92 -26.25
N ASN A 55 0.84 -15.63 -26.63
CA ASN A 55 1.86 -14.67 -26.20
C ASN A 55 1.64 -14.15 -24.77
N GLN A 56 0.46 -14.40 -24.20
CA GLN A 56 0.08 -14.00 -22.85
C GLN A 56 0.19 -15.20 -21.89
N ARG A 57 0.46 -14.91 -20.61
CA ARG A 57 0.42 -15.92 -19.56
C ARG A 57 -1.02 -16.31 -19.28
N LEU A 58 -1.26 -17.61 -19.22
CA LEU A 58 -2.55 -18.21 -18.91
C LEU A 58 -2.59 -18.62 -17.44
N SER A 59 -3.79 -18.70 -16.88
CA SER A 59 -4.00 -19.29 -15.56
C SER A 59 -3.74 -20.80 -15.58
N GLU A 60 -3.44 -21.38 -14.42
CA GLU A 60 -3.21 -22.83 -14.29
C GLU A 60 -4.44 -23.65 -14.69
N GLN A 61 -5.66 -23.10 -14.50
CA GLN A 61 -6.91 -23.72 -14.90
C GLN A 61 -7.06 -23.78 -16.43
N GLU A 62 -6.79 -22.68 -17.12
CA GLU A 62 -6.80 -22.63 -18.60
C GLU A 62 -5.74 -23.56 -19.19
N ILE A 63 -4.54 -23.60 -18.60
CA ILE A 63 -3.48 -24.54 -19.01
C ILE A 63 -3.91 -25.99 -18.80
N GLY A 64 -4.64 -26.30 -17.73
CA GLY A 64 -5.22 -27.63 -17.49
C GLY A 64 -6.23 -28.06 -18.57
N ILE A 65 -7.11 -27.13 -18.99
CA ILE A 65 -8.10 -27.37 -20.04
C ILE A 65 -7.41 -27.56 -21.41
N ILE A 66 -6.49 -26.67 -21.77
CA ILE A 66 -5.73 -26.77 -23.02
C ILE A 66 -4.92 -28.06 -23.04
N LYS A 67 -4.27 -28.42 -21.93
CA LYS A 67 -3.53 -29.68 -21.80
C LYS A 67 -4.42 -30.89 -22.10
N GLN A 68 -5.60 -30.96 -21.49
CA GLN A 68 -6.52 -32.07 -21.69
C GLN A 68 -6.93 -32.22 -23.16
N GLU A 69 -7.17 -31.11 -23.84
CA GLU A 69 -7.53 -31.11 -25.26
C GLU A 69 -6.37 -31.51 -26.17
N LEU A 70 -5.15 -31.01 -25.90
CA LEU A 70 -3.95 -31.38 -26.65
C LEU A 70 -3.58 -32.86 -26.45
N GLU A 71 -3.76 -33.40 -25.24
CA GLU A 71 -3.61 -34.83 -24.95
C GLU A 71 -4.65 -35.66 -25.71
N GLY A 72 -5.92 -35.21 -25.74
CA GLY A 72 -6.99 -35.86 -26.51
C GLY A 72 -6.70 -35.93 -28.00
N LYS A 73 -6.12 -34.86 -28.56
CA LYS A 73 -5.73 -34.76 -29.97
C LYS A 73 -4.33 -35.32 -30.29
N LYS A 74 -3.61 -35.84 -29.30
CA LYS A 74 -2.24 -36.36 -29.42
C LYS A 74 -1.25 -35.35 -30.02
N VAL A 75 -1.45 -34.07 -29.74
CA VAL A 75 -0.52 -33.01 -30.13
C VAL A 75 0.63 -32.99 -29.12
N PRO A 76 1.90 -33.06 -29.54
CA PRO A 76 3.02 -32.93 -28.60
C PRO A 76 3.11 -31.50 -28.08
N PHE A 77 3.16 -31.32 -26.76
CA PHE A 77 3.23 -30.01 -26.12
C PHE A 77 4.30 -29.97 -25.02
N ARG A 78 4.70 -28.77 -24.61
CA ARG A 78 5.57 -28.51 -23.47
C ARG A 78 4.99 -27.40 -22.61
N ILE A 79 4.97 -27.60 -21.30
CA ILE A 79 4.53 -26.57 -20.36
C ILE A 79 5.78 -25.82 -19.90
N THR A 80 5.75 -24.50 -20.04
CA THR A 80 6.84 -23.59 -19.68
C THR A 80 6.35 -22.53 -18.67
N ASP A 81 7.24 -21.64 -18.23
CA ASP A 81 6.91 -20.55 -17.30
C ASP A 81 6.18 -20.99 -16.02
N ASN A 82 6.64 -22.08 -15.39
CA ASN A 82 6.08 -22.64 -14.16
C ASN A 82 4.58 -22.98 -14.24
N GLY A 83 4.09 -23.44 -15.39
CA GLY A 83 2.68 -23.83 -15.53
C GLY A 83 1.76 -22.73 -16.06
N THR A 84 2.33 -21.62 -16.54
CA THR A 84 1.56 -20.47 -17.06
C THR A 84 1.66 -20.29 -18.58
N SER A 85 2.41 -21.15 -19.26
CA SER A 85 2.59 -21.11 -20.71
C SER A 85 2.67 -22.52 -21.32
N ILE A 86 2.22 -22.65 -22.57
CA ILE A 86 2.23 -23.90 -23.32
C ILE A 86 2.80 -23.69 -24.72
N GLU A 87 3.74 -24.56 -25.10
CA GLU A 87 4.40 -24.54 -26.40
C GLU A 87 4.03 -25.78 -27.21
N VAL A 88 3.84 -25.60 -28.51
CA VAL A 88 3.55 -26.68 -29.48
C VAL A 88 4.48 -26.55 -30.69
N PRO A 89 4.69 -27.60 -31.50
CA PRO A 89 5.49 -27.50 -32.72
C PRO A 89 4.97 -26.40 -33.64
N GLU A 90 5.86 -25.58 -34.18
CA GLU A 90 5.53 -24.45 -35.05
C GLU A 90 4.60 -24.82 -36.20
N LYS A 91 4.78 -26.02 -36.78
CA LYS A 91 3.96 -26.52 -37.89
C LYS A 91 2.50 -26.79 -37.51
N MET A 92 2.21 -27.00 -36.23
CA MET A 92 0.87 -27.33 -35.71
C MET A 92 0.26 -26.16 -34.93
N ALA A 93 1.03 -25.12 -34.63
CA ALA A 93 0.60 -24.03 -33.75
C ALA A 93 -0.66 -23.34 -34.26
N GLN A 94 -0.72 -23.02 -35.55
CA GLN A 94 -1.84 -22.26 -36.12
C GLN A 94 -3.13 -23.09 -36.17
N ASP A 95 -3.05 -24.37 -36.54
CA ASP A 95 -4.19 -25.28 -36.56
C ASP A 95 -4.76 -25.50 -35.15
N VAL A 96 -3.87 -25.70 -34.18
CA VAL A 96 -4.24 -25.85 -32.76
C VAL A 96 -4.93 -24.60 -32.21
N ILE A 97 -4.44 -23.39 -32.56
CA ILE A 97 -5.07 -22.13 -32.13
C ILE A 97 -6.50 -22.02 -32.67
N VAL A 98 -6.70 -22.32 -33.96
CA VAL A 98 -8.03 -22.25 -34.59
C VAL A 98 -8.98 -23.28 -33.96
N ASP A 99 -8.49 -24.49 -33.71
CA ASP A 99 -9.25 -25.56 -33.08
C ASP A 99 -9.68 -25.23 -31.65
N LEU A 100 -8.77 -24.69 -30.83
CA LEU A 100 -9.07 -24.28 -29.46
C LEU A 100 -10.03 -23.08 -29.44
N ALA A 101 -9.85 -22.13 -30.36
CA ALA A 101 -10.77 -21.00 -30.52
C ALA A 101 -12.19 -21.47 -30.91
N ALA A 102 -12.32 -22.48 -31.77
CA ALA A 102 -13.61 -23.07 -32.12
C ALA A 102 -14.34 -23.72 -30.93
N GLN A 103 -13.58 -24.10 -29.89
CA GLN A 103 -14.09 -24.66 -28.65
C GLN A 103 -14.27 -23.60 -27.54
N GLY A 104 -14.00 -22.33 -27.83
CA GLY A 104 -14.09 -21.24 -26.84
C GLY A 104 -12.98 -21.26 -25.80
N ILE A 105 -11.79 -21.75 -26.16
CA ILE A 105 -10.60 -21.83 -25.31
C ILE A 105 -9.53 -20.85 -25.85
N PRO A 106 -8.93 -20.00 -25.00
CA PRO A 106 -9.19 -19.83 -23.57
C PRO A 106 -10.55 -19.19 -23.30
N SER A 107 -11.19 -19.61 -22.20
CA SER A 107 -12.44 -19.01 -21.75
C SER A 107 -12.13 -17.60 -21.26
N GLU A 108 -12.64 -16.56 -21.91
CA GLU A 108 -12.56 -15.21 -21.36
C GLU A 108 -13.14 -15.24 -19.94
N ALA A 109 -12.31 -14.92 -18.94
CA ALA A 109 -12.72 -14.86 -17.55
C ALA A 109 -13.66 -13.66 -17.35
N GLY A 110 -14.95 -13.89 -17.62
CA GLY A 110 -16.01 -12.91 -17.42
C GLY A 110 -17.26 -13.32 -18.17
N ILE A 111 -18.37 -13.48 -17.47
CA ILE A 111 -19.67 -13.41 -18.11
C ILE A 111 -19.78 -11.98 -18.65
N ASN A 112 -19.61 -11.82 -19.96
CA ASN A 112 -19.61 -10.53 -20.62
C ASN A 112 -21.03 -9.93 -20.51
N SER A 113 -21.15 -8.78 -19.85
CA SER A 113 -22.38 -7.95 -19.83
C SER A 113 -22.79 -7.45 -21.22
N GLU A 114 -21.99 -7.74 -22.25
CA GLU A 114 -22.27 -7.48 -23.66
C GLU A 114 -23.46 -8.27 -24.21
N ILE A 115 -23.89 -9.34 -23.55
CA ILE A 115 -25.09 -10.11 -23.95
C ILE A 115 -26.37 -9.24 -23.81
N PHE A 116 -26.31 -8.12 -23.09
CA PHE A 116 -27.47 -7.28 -22.80
C PHE A 116 -27.39 -5.84 -23.36
N SER A 117 -26.33 -5.46 -24.07
CA SER A 117 -26.18 -4.10 -24.61
C SER A 117 -26.99 -3.82 -25.87
N ASN A 118 -27.55 -4.85 -26.52
CA ASN A 118 -28.23 -4.73 -27.82
C ASN A 118 -29.76 -4.84 -27.78
N THR A 119 -30.38 -4.90 -26.60
CA THR A 119 -31.84 -4.91 -26.48
C THR A 119 -32.38 -3.50 -26.26
N LEU A 120 -33.01 -2.92 -27.29
CA LEU A 120 -33.86 -1.73 -27.18
C LEU A 120 -35.05 -2.07 -26.27
N GLY A 121 -34.96 -1.75 -24.98
CA GLY A 121 -36.01 -1.95 -23.98
C GLY A 121 -35.55 -2.67 -22.71
N VAL A 122 -34.57 -2.11 -21.98
CA VAL A 122 -34.23 -2.57 -20.63
C VAL A 122 -35.29 -2.09 -19.63
N THR A 123 -35.70 -2.96 -18.70
CA THR A 123 -36.55 -2.56 -17.57
C THR A 123 -35.70 -1.91 -16.47
N ASP A 124 -36.29 -1.08 -15.62
CA ASP A 124 -35.56 -0.40 -14.52
C ASP A 124 -34.79 -1.40 -13.64
N ARG A 125 -35.38 -2.56 -13.35
CA ARG A 125 -34.70 -3.64 -12.61
C ARG A 125 -33.47 -4.20 -13.33
N GLN A 126 -33.52 -4.31 -14.66
CA GLN A 126 -32.37 -4.75 -15.44
C GLN A 126 -31.28 -3.68 -15.45
N PHE A 127 -31.66 -2.41 -15.54
CA PHE A 127 -30.73 -1.29 -15.45
C PHE A 127 -30.03 -1.23 -14.08
N ASP A 128 -30.75 -1.48 -12.99
CA ASP A 128 -30.17 -1.52 -11.63
C ASP A 128 -29.15 -2.65 -11.47
N VAL A 129 -29.44 -3.85 -12.02
CA VAL A 129 -28.50 -4.98 -12.02
C VAL A 129 -27.25 -4.62 -12.82
N MET A 130 -27.40 -4.06 -14.02
CA MET A 130 -26.26 -3.62 -14.84
C MET A 130 -25.42 -2.55 -14.14
N LYS A 131 -26.07 -1.56 -13.52
CA LYS A 131 -25.38 -0.50 -12.77
C LYS A 131 -24.60 -1.08 -11.59
N LYS A 132 -25.18 -2.04 -10.86
CA LYS A 132 -24.52 -2.74 -9.76
C LYS A 132 -23.30 -3.54 -10.26
N GLU A 133 -23.44 -4.30 -11.33
CA GLU A 133 -22.34 -5.08 -11.92
C GLU A 133 -21.20 -4.18 -12.42
N ALA A 134 -21.53 -3.10 -13.12
CA ALA A 134 -20.55 -2.12 -13.58
C ALA A 134 -19.78 -1.50 -12.41
N LEU A 135 -20.48 -1.15 -11.32
CA LEU A 135 -19.86 -0.58 -10.13
C LEU A 135 -18.92 -1.58 -9.44
N GLN A 136 -19.31 -2.86 -9.36
CA GLN A 136 -18.46 -3.92 -8.82
C GLN A 136 -17.19 -4.14 -9.67
N GLN A 137 -17.31 -4.12 -11.01
CA GLN A 137 -16.15 -4.26 -11.90
C GLN A 137 -15.19 -3.08 -11.79
N GLU A 138 -15.71 -1.86 -11.73
CA GLU A 138 -14.86 -0.67 -11.60
C GLU A 138 -14.18 -0.61 -10.22
N LEU A 139 -14.89 -0.98 -9.15
CA LEU A 139 -14.32 -1.15 -7.82
C LEU A 139 -13.19 -2.18 -7.82
N ARG A 140 -13.39 -3.34 -8.45
CA ARG A 140 -12.34 -4.36 -8.58
C ARG A 140 -11.09 -3.78 -9.23
N LYS A 141 -11.23 -3.15 -10.39
CA LYS A 141 -10.10 -2.52 -11.11
C LYS A 141 -9.43 -1.42 -10.29
N MET A 142 -10.20 -0.68 -9.49
CA MET A 142 -9.67 0.37 -8.63
C MET A 142 -8.84 -0.21 -7.47
N LEU A 143 -9.31 -1.29 -6.84
CA LEU A 143 -8.59 -1.96 -5.75
C LEU A 143 -7.32 -2.65 -6.24
N GLU A 144 -7.32 -3.22 -7.44
CA GLU A 144 -6.15 -3.81 -8.09
C GLU A 144 -5.03 -2.80 -8.39
N ARG A 145 -5.34 -1.49 -8.42
CA ARG A 145 -4.31 -0.44 -8.54
C ARG A 145 -3.55 -0.18 -7.24
N VAL A 146 -4.04 -0.70 -6.11
CA VAL A 146 -3.36 -0.57 -4.82
C VAL A 146 -2.16 -1.50 -4.80
N LYS A 147 -0.97 -0.93 -4.59
CA LYS A 147 0.29 -1.69 -4.54
C LYS A 147 0.18 -2.86 -3.56
N GLY A 148 0.53 -4.07 -4.01
CA GLY A 148 0.46 -5.30 -3.22
C GLY A 148 -0.86 -6.06 -3.36
N VAL A 149 -1.88 -5.51 -4.02
CA VAL A 149 -3.11 -6.22 -4.39
C VAL A 149 -2.95 -6.73 -5.82
N ARG A 150 -3.02 -8.05 -6.01
CA ARG A 150 -2.93 -8.69 -7.32
C ARG A 150 -4.28 -8.74 -8.02
N THR A 151 -5.30 -9.19 -7.30
CA THR A 151 -6.68 -9.36 -7.78
C THR A 151 -7.65 -9.02 -6.66
N ALA A 152 -8.83 -8.51 -7.01
CA ALA A 152 -9.87 -8.21 -6.02
C ALA A 152 -11.22 -8.79 -6.45
N GLN A 153 -12.03 -9.22 -5.48
CA GLN A 153 -13.43 -9.58 -5.68
C GLN A 153 -14.28 -8.69 -4.79
N VAL A 154 -15.29 -8.07 -5.39
CA VAL A 154 -16.13 -7.07 -4.72
C VAL A 154 -17.59 -7.47 -4.89
N MET A 155 -18.28 -7.62 -3.76
CA MET A 155 -19.72 -7.79 -3.70
C MET A 155 -20.32 -6.61 -2.94
N ILE A 156 -21.29 -5.94 -3.56
CA ILE A 156 -22.02 -4.83 -2.93
C ILE A 156 -23.50 -5.15 -2.83
N THR A 157 -24.13 -4.65 -1.78
CA THR A 157 -25.58 -4.64 -1.64
C THR A 157 -26.02 -3.19 -1.51
N LEU A 158 -26.78 -2.74 -2.50
CA LEU A 158 -27.34 -1.38 -2.53
C LEU A 158 -28.75 -1.41 -1.90
N PRO A 159 -29.10 -0.39 -1.10
CA PRO A 159 -30.45 -0.26 -0.54
C PRO A 159 -31.46 0.02 -1.66
N GLN A 160 -32.70 -0.44 -1.48
CA GLN A 160 -33.79 -0.11 -2.42
C GLN A 160 -34.26 1.34 -2.19
N GLU A 161 -34.65 2.03 -3.26
CA GLU A 161 -35.20 3.39 -3.13
C GLU A 161 -36.63 3.34 -2.59
N SER A 162 -36.75 3.61 -1.28
CA SER A 162 -37.95 4.04 -0.54
C SER A 162 -38.72 5.19 -1.21
N VAL A 163 -39.91 4.99 -1.79
CA VAL A 163 -40.78 6.13 -2.18
C VAL A 163 -41.48 6.74 -0.95
N TRP A 164 -41.40 6.07 0.21
CA TRP A 164 -42.02 6.52 1.45
C TRP A 164 -41.00 7.21 2.37
N VAL A 165 -41.31 8.44 2.77
CA VAL A 165 -40.47 9.32 3.62
C VAL A 165 -40.26 8.77 5.05
N THR A 166 -41.02 7.74 5.45
CA THR A 166 -41.07 7.22 6.83
C THR A 166 -40.13 6.04 7.09
N GLU A 167 -39.54 5.44 6.05
CA GLU A 167 -38.58 4.33 6.22
C GLU A 167 -37.17 4.88 6.43
N THR A 168 -36.48 4.37 7.44
CA THR A 168 -35.08 4.68 7.68
C THR A 168 -34.30 4.27 6.43
N PRO A 169 -33.44 5.14 5.86
CA PRO A 169 -32.72 4.78 4.65
C PRO A 169 -31.81 3.58 4.96
N ASP A 170 -32.09 2.45 4.31
CA ASP A 170 -31.22 1.28 4.37
C ASP A 170 -29.80 1.68 3.96
N SER A 171 -28.83 1.13 4.68
CA SER A 171 -27.41 1.37 4.42
C SER A 171 -26.88 0.32 3.43
N ALA A 172 -25.98 0.75 2.54
CA ALA A 172 -25.29 -0.20 1.68
C ALA A 172 -24.31 -1.05 2.50
N THR A 173 -24.02 -2.25 2.03
CA THR A 173 -22.98 -3.13 2.59
C THR A 173 -22.05 -3.60 1.49
N ALA A 174 -20.79 -3.85 1.84
CA ALA A 174 -19.79 -4.37 0.90
C ALA A 174 -18.93 -5.47 1.53
N SER A 175 -18.68 -6.52 0.77
CA SER A 175 -17.73 -7.58 1.10
C SER A 175 -16.67 -7.63 0.00
N VAL A 176 -15.41 -7.58 0.42
CA VAL A 176 -14.26 -7.52 -0.47
C VAL A 176 -13.27 -8.61 -0.08
N ILE A 177 -12.82 -9.38 -1.07
CA ILE A 177 -11.72 -10.31 -0.92
C ILE A 177 -10.58 -9.80 -1.79
N VAL A 178 -9.39 -9.61 -1.21
CA VAL A 178 -8.19 -9.19 -1.94
C VAL A 178 -7.16 -10.32 -1.95
N ASP A 179 -6.64 -10.63 -3.13
CA ASP A 179 -5.47 -11.47 -3.27
C ASP A 179 -4.22 -10.60 -3.15
N VAL A 180 -3.48 -10.79 -2.07
CA VAL A 180 -2.21 -10.08 -1.83
C VAL A 180 -1.08 -10.79 -2.57
N GLU A 181 -0.13 -10.01 -3.12
CA GLU A 181 1.08 -10.54 -3.75
C GLU A 181 1.86 -11.48 -2.80
N PRO A 182 2.40 -12.62 -3.30
CA PRO A 182 3.17 -13.54 -2.47
C PRO A 182 4.37 -12.87 -1.80
N GLY A 183 4.50 -13.02 -0.48
CA GLY A 183 5.59 -12.42 0.30
C GLY A 183 5.39 -10.94 0.65
N THR A 184 4.29 -10.33 0.21
CA THR A 184 3.90 -8.96 0.57
C THR A 184 2.85 -8.99 1.67
N ARG A 185 2.96 -8.11 2.67
CA ARG A 185 1.92 -7.84 3.65
C ARG A 185 1.44 -6.40 3.45
N LEU A 186 0.12 -6.20 3.36
CA LEU A 186 -0.45 -4.86 3.28
C LEU A 186 -0.21 -4.13 4.60
N ASP A 187 0.28 -2.89 4.50
CA ASP A 187 0.40 -2.00 5.65
C ASP A 187 -0.95 -1.38 6.04
N GLN A 188 -1.03 -0.80 7.23
CA GLN A 188 -2.29 -0.20 7.70
C GLN A 188 -2.77 0.96 6.81
N LYS A 189 -1.85 1.68 6.15
CA LYS A 189 -2.22 2.80 5.27
C LYS A 189 -2.89 2.28 4.01
N GLN A 190 -2.40 1.17 3.45
CA GLN A 190 -2.98 0.47 2.32
C GLN A 190 -4.35 -0.10 2.69
N ILE A 191 -4.47 -0.76 3.84
CA ILE A 191 -5.77 -1.26 4.34
C ILE A 191 -6.77 -0.11 4.49
N ASN A 192 -6.38 0.98 5.16
CA ASN A 192 -7.25 2.15 5.32
C ASN A 192 -7.63 2.79 3.97
N SER A 193 -6.71 2.75 2.99
CA SER A 193 -6.99 3.22 1.63
C SER A 193 -8.02 2.34 0.92
N LEU A 194 -7.96 1.01 1.08
CA LEU A 194 -8.97 0.09 0.54
C LEU A 194 -10.37 0.42 1.10
N TYR A 195 -10.50 0.57 2.43
CA TYR A 195 -11.76 0.96 3.07
C TYR A 195 -12.27 2.32 2.58
N LEU A 196 -11.37 3.31 2.42
CA LEU A 196 -11.74 4.63 1.96
C LEU A 196 -12.22 4.62 0.50
N LEU A 197 -11.53 3.89 -0.37
CA LEU A 197 -11.91 3.76 -1.78
C LEU A 197 -13.29 3.13 -1.91
N VAL A 198 -13.56 2.04 -1.19
CA VAL A 198 -14.85 1.34 -1.26
C VAL A 198 -15.98 2.21 -0.69
N SER A 199 -15.81 2.78 0.50
CA SER A 199 -16.83 3.64 1.13
C SER A 199 -17.17 4.90 0.32
N ARG A 200 -16.19 5.49 -0.38
CA ARG A 200 -16.40 6.69 -1.20
C ARG A 200 -16.95 6.40 -2.59
N SER A 201 -16.80 5.18 -3.07
CA SER A 201 -17.26 4.79 -4.41
C SER A 201 -18.69 4.26 -4.42
N VAL A 202 -19.23 3.85 -3.27
CA VAL A 202 -20.60 3.33 -3.15
C VAL A 202 -21.48 4.32 -2.38
N PRO A 203 -22.62 4.74 -2.92
CA PRO A 203 -23.52 5.64 -2.20
C PRO A 203 -24.10 4.96 -0.95
N LYS A 204 -24.25 5.72 0.15
CA LYS A 204 -24.81 5.26 1.44
C LYS A 204 -24.05 4.06 2.06
N LEU A 205 -22.77 3.88 1.73
CA LEU A 205 -21.92 2.85 2.33
C LEU A 205 -21.02 3.50 3.40
N SER A 206 -21.33 3.26 4.68
CA SER A 206 -20.43 3.65 5.75
C SER A 206 -19.27 2.64 5.87
N PRO A 207 -18.08 3.07 6.33
CA PRO A 207 -16.95 2.17 6.47
C PRO A 207 -17.17 1.01 7.45
N GLU A 208 -18.03 1.17 8.46
CA GLU A 208 -18.40 0.09 9.39
C GLU A 208 -19.15 -1.07 8.71
N ASN A 209 -19.77 -0.82 7.55
CA ASN A 209 -20.50 -1.81 6.77
C ASN A 209 -19.65 -2.47 5.67
N ILE A 210 -18.32 -2.35 5.78
CA ILE A 210 -17.37 -2.90 4.82
C ILE A 210 -16.56 -4.00 5.51
N THR A 211 -16.55 -5.17 4.90
CA THR A 211 -15.67 -6.28 5.32
C THR A 211 -14.64 -6.52 4.23
N ILE A 212 -13.36 -6.42 4.57
CA ILE A 212 -12.26 -6.74 3.65
C ILE A 212 -11.45 -7.91 4.23
N SER A 213 -11.22 -8.94 3.43
CA SER A 213 -10.42 -10.12 3.82
C SER A 213 -9.38 -10.47 2.76
N ASP A 214 -8.31 -11.15 3.17
CA ASP A 214 -7.30 -11.67 2.25
C ASP A 214 -7.69 -13.05 1.67
N GLN A 215 -6.87 -13.58 0.76
CA GLN A 215 -7.07 -14.89 0.13
C GLN A 215 -7.05 -16.09 1.09
N TYR A 216 -6.57 -15.89 2.32
CA TYR A 216 -6.51 -16.90 3.38
C TYR A 216 -7.62 -16.70 4.41
N SER A 217 -8.62 -15.85 4.13
CA SER A 217 -9.71 -15.50 5.03
C SER A 217 -9.26 -14.76 6.30
N ASN A 218 -8.09 -14.12 6.29
CA ASN A 218 -7.71 -13.19 7.36
C ASN A 218 -8.44 -11.87 7.14
N LEU A 219 -9.09 -11.37 8.19
CA LEU A 219 -9.74 -10.08 8.15
C LEU A 219 -8.69 -8.96 8.11
N LEU A 220 -8.83 -8.02 7.17
CA LEU A 220 -7.98 -6.85 7.07
C LEU A 220 -8.66 -5.71 7.84
N GLU A 221 -8.41 -5.62 9.13
CA GLU A 221 -9.11 -4.66 9.98
C GLU A 221 -8.67 -3.21 9.71
N ARG A 222 -9.65 -2.31 9.69
CA ARG A 222 -9.41 -0.87 9.61
C ARG A 222 -9.11 -0.34 11.01
N THR A 223 -7.83 -0.15 11.32
CA THR A 223 -7.42 0.72 12.42
C THR A 223 -7.52 2.16 11.93
N ASP A 224 -8.58 2.85 12.36
CA ASP A 224 -8.57 4.31 12.38
C ASP A 224 -7.40 4.69 13.31
N GLY A 225 -6.50 5.58 12.89
CA GLY A 225 -5.36 6.00 13.71
C GLY A 225 -5.73 6.69 15.05
N SER A 226 -6.97 6.52 15.51
CA SER A 226 -7.62 7.14 16.66
C SER A 226 -8.53 6.23 17.48
N GLU A 227 -8.73 4.93 17.16
CA GLU A 227 -9.50 4.00 18.00
C GLU A 227 -8.74 2.68 18.20
N PRO A 228 -8.52 2.21 19.44
CA PRO A 228 -7.82 0.96 19.69
C PRO A 228 -8.77 -0.24 19.49
N GLU A 229 -8.34 -1.18 18.65
CA GLU A 229 -8.75 -2.59 18.64
C GLU A 229 -8.87 -3.18 20.07
N GLY A 230 -9.54 -4.31 20.28
CA GLY A 230 -9.96 -4.80 21.60
C GLY A 230 -8.90 -4.83 22.74
N ASN A 231 -9.39 -4.98 23.98
CA ASN A 231 -8.73 -4.92 25.30
C ASN A 231 -7.27 -5.47 25.48
N LEU A 232 -6.66 -6.11 24.48
CA LEU A 232 -5.23 -6.45 24.43
C LEU A 232 -4.34 -5.37 23.78
N THR A 233 -4.90 -4.39 23.04
CA THR A 233 -4.13 -3.39 22.28
C THR A 233 -3.71 -2.14 23.06
N ALA A 234 -4.42 -1.79 24.14
CA ALA A 234 -4.06 -0.62 24.94
C ALA A 234 -2.65 -0.80 25.54
N TYR A 235 -2.31 -2.03 25.96
CA TYR A 235 -0.98 -2.37 26.42
C TYR A 235 0.07 -2.31 25.30
N GLU A 236 -0.23 -2.86 24.11
CA GLU A 236 0.69 -2.78 22.96
C GLU A 236 0.93 -1.34 22.51
N GLN A 237 -0.11 -0.50 22.55
CA GLN A 237 0.00 0.92 22.24
C GLN A 237 0.83 1.66 23.30
N GLN A 238 0.65 1.34 24.58
CA GLN A 238 1.47 1.86 25.68
C GLN A 238 2.94 1.45 25.53
N GLU A 239 3.22 0.17 25.26
CA GLU A 239 4.58 -0.33 25.01
C GLU A 239 5.20 0.31 23.76
N LYS A 240 4.42 0.56 22.71
CA LYS A 240 4.91 1.28 21.52
C LYS A 240 5.26 2.73 21.84
N ILE A 241 4.42 3.44 22.58
CA ILE A 241 4.70 4.83 23.01
C ILE A 241 5.97 4.86 23.87
N LYS A 242 6.07 3.94 24.82
CA LYS A 242 7.24 3.76 25.68
C LYS A 242 8.51 3.52 24.85
N ALA A 243 8.50 2.54 23.96
CA ALA A 243 9.63 2.22 23.08
C ALA A 243 10.03 3.39 22.17
N ASP A 244 9.07 4.17 21.67
CA ASP A 244 9.35 5.34 20.82
C ASP A 244 10.00 6.48 21.62
N VAL A 245 9.60 6.70 22.87
CA VAL A 245 10.23 7.70 23.75
C VAL A 245 11.63 7.24 24.18
N GLU A 246 11.80 5.98 24.58
CA GLU A 246 13.10 5.39 24.89
C GLU A 246 14.06 5.56 23.71
N ARG A 247 13.61 5.21 22.50
CA ARG A 247 14.41 5.32 21.27
C ARG A 247 14.81 6.76 20.98
N LYS A 248 13.90 7.73 21.14
CA LYS A 248 14.22 9.16 20.93
C LYS A 248 15.27 9.66 21.91
N ILE A 249 15.13 9.35 23.20
CA ILE A 249 16.10 9.75 24.22
C ILE A 249 17.45 9.08 23.93
N GLN A 250 17.45 7.80 23.61
CA GLN A 250 18.65 7.04 23.26
C GLN A 250 19.36 7.64 22.04
N GLN A 251 18.64 7.97 20.96
CA GLN A 251 19.21 8.57 19.75
C GLN A 251 19.82 9.95 20.01
N ASN A 252 19.16 10.79 20.81
CA ASN A 252 19.65 12.10 21.18
C ASN A 252 20.95 12.01 22.00
N LEU A 253 20.96 11.14 23.01
CA LEU A 253 22.14 10.88 23.84
C LEU A 253 23.28 10.28 23.04
N TYR A 254 23.01 9.31 22.17
CA TYR A 254 23.99 8.71 21.27
C TYR A 254 24.61 9.75 20.34
N THR A 255 23.80 10.66 19.79
CA THR A 255 24.29 11.72 18.90
C THR A 255 25.19 12.71 19.65
N LEU A 256 24.77 13.12 20.85
CA LEU A 256 25.53 14.05 21.70
C LEU A 256 26.85 13.42 22.14
N LEU A 257 26.80 12.26 22.79
CA LEU A 257 27.97 11.59 23.32
C LEU A 257 28.89 11.07 22.21
N GLY A 258 28.32 10.61 21.09
CA GLY A 258 29.06 10.19 19.91
C GLY A 258 29.80 11.33 19.22
N THR A 259 29.35 12.59 19.37
CA THR A 259 30.10 13.77 18.88
C THR A 259 31.33 14.05 19.76
N ILE A 260 31.25 13.75 21.05
CA ILE A 260 32.34 13.98 22.01
C ILE A 260 33.35 12.83 21.99
N MET A 261 32.88 11.58 22.02
CA MET A 261 33.69 10.38 22.20
C MET A 261 33.98 9.62 20.90
N GLY A 262 33.22 9.88 19.83
CA GLY A 262 33.22 9.11 18.58
C GLY A 262 32.00 8.19 18.48
N ARG A 263 31.36 8.16 17.29
CA ARG A 263 30.10 7.44 17.06
C ARG A 263 30.22 5.94 17.36
N ASP A 264 31.32 5.32 16.99
CA ASP A 264 31.54 3.87 17.18
C ASP A 264 32.03 3.51 18.59
N LYS A 265 32.16 4.50 19.49
CA LYS A 265 32.72 4.35 20.84
C LYS A 265 31.70 4.59 21.95
N VAL A 266 30.42 4.74 21.62
CA VAL A 266 29.35 4.96 22.60
C VAL A 266 28.18 4.03 22.34
N ILE A 267 27.67 3.40 23.40
CA ILE A 267 26.40 2.67 23.39
C ILE A 267 25.52 3.29 24.47
N VAL A 268 24.28 3.60 24.13
CA VAL A 268 23.30 4.14 25.07
C VAL A 268 22.10 3.22 25.11
N HIS A 269 21.62 2.92 26.31
CA HIS A 269 20.35 2.25 26.55
C HIS A 269 19.57 3.03 27.60
N THR A 270 18.30 3.29 27.31
CA THR A 270 17.40 4.03 28.19
C THR A 270 16.21 3.15 28.53
N PHE A 271 15.87 3.04 29.81
CA PHE A 271 14.65 2.42 30.29
C PHE A 271 13.77 3.49 30.93
N ILE A 272 12.48 3.49 30.61
CA ILE A 272 11.53 4.41 31.23
C ILE A 272 10.35 3.68 31.85
N SER A 273 9.88 4.19 32.98
CA SER A 273 8.57 3.86 33.55
C SER A 273 7.59 4.98 33.20
N MET A 274 6.42 4.63 32.67
CA MET A 274 5.40 5.58 32.25
C MET A 274 4.07 5.28 32.94
N ASN A 275 3.38 6.34 33.34
CA ASN A 275 2.00 6.30 33.77
C ASN A 275 1.10 6.81 32.62
N PHE A 276 0.06 6.06 32.28
CA PHE A 276 -0.91 6.37 31.21
C PHE A 276 -2.32 6.66 31.75
N ASP A 277 -2.45 6.92 33.05
CA ASP A 277 -3.70 7.24 33.71
C ASP A 277 -4.26 8.55 33.14
N LYS A 278 -5.47 8.45 32.56
CA LYS A 278 -6.18 9.62 32.03
C LYS A 278 -7.04 10.20 33.14
N GLU A 279 -6.65 11.35 33.67
CA GLU A 279 -7.47 12.11 34.61
C GLU A 279 -8.20 13.26 33.90
N ASN A 280 -9.53 13.21 33.93
CA ASN A 280 -10.42 14.32 33.58
C ASN A 280 -11.16 14.73 34.84
N ARG A 281 -10.85 15.91 35.37
CA ARG A 281 -11.45 16.43 36.61
C ARG A 281 -12.01 17.82 36.40
N VAL A 282 -13.22 18.03 36.91
CA VAL A 282 -13.87 19.34 36.95
C VAL A 282 -13.73 19.87 38.37
N GLU A 283 -12.95 20.93 38.53
CA GLU A 283 -12.88 21.67 39.79
C GLU A 283 -13.88 22.82 39.75
N ASN A 284 -14.81 22.85 40.71
CA ASN A 284 -15.68 24.00 40.95
C ASN A 284 -15.20 24.71 42.22
N LEU A 285 -14.39 25.75 42.05
CA LEU A 285 -13.88 26.56 43.14
C LEU A 285 -14.83 27.74 43.41
N VAL A 286 -15.03 28.01 44.70
CA VAL A 286 -15.72 29.22 45.17
C VAL A 286 -14.69 30.05 45.91
N GLU A 287 -14.35 31.22 45.35
CA GLU A 287 -13.39 32.15 45.96
C GLU A 287 -14.10 33.45 46.36
N ALA A 288 -13.74 33.98 47.53
CA ALA A 288 -14.14 35.32 47.93
C ALA A 288 -13.42 36.36 47.03
N PRO A 289 -14.13 37.31 46.40
CA PRO A 289 -13.52 38.41 45.66
C PRO A 289 -12.64 39.27 46.56
N ASP A 290 -13.06 39.50 47.82
CA ASP A 290 -12.24 40.12 48.85
C ASP A 290 -11.40 39.06 49.57
N LYS A 291 -10.10 39.01 49.23
CA LYS A 291 -9.14 38.07 49.82
C LYS A 291 -8.68 38.46 51.22
N GLU A 292 -8.86 39.72 51.63
CA GLU A 292 -8.40 40.21 52.94
C GLU A 292 -9.39 39.80 54.03
N ASN A 293 -10.69 39.95 53.76
CA ASN A 293 -11.76 39.62 54.69
C ASN A 293 -12.41 38.25 54.41
N ASN A 294 -12.04 37.59 53.31
CA ASN A 294 -12.63 36.34 52.82
C ASN A 294 -14.16 36.44 52.64
N GLU A 295 -14.63 37.59 52.16
CA GLU A 295 -16.05 37.88 51.98
C GLU A 295 -16.47 38.02 50.50
N GLY A 296 -17.73 37.66 50.22
CA GLY A 296 -18.38 37.94 48.95
C GLY A 296 -18.70 39.42 48.76
N LEU A 297 -18.77 39.86 47.51
CA LEU A 297 -19.15 41.23 47.15
C LEU A 297 -20.63 41.45 47.48
N ILE A 298 -20.96 42.50 48.25
CA ILE A 298 -22.34 42.79 48.61
C ILE A 298 -23.10 43.28 47.38
N ILE A 299 -24.13 42.52 46.96
CA ILE A 299 -24.99 42.88 45.82
C ILE A 299 -26.29 43.55 46.25
N SER A 300 -26.77 43.21 47.45
CA SER A 300 -27.98 43.79 48.03
C SER A 300 -27.92 43.70 49.55
N SER A 301 -28.37 44.75 50.23
CA SER A 301 -28.51 44.79 51.68
C SER A 301 -29.87 45.39 52.01
N GLN A 302 -30.64 44.70 52.85
CA GLN A 302 -31.93 45.14 53.36
C GLN A 302 -31.86 45.18 54.87
N LYS A 303 -32.03 46.39 55.43
CA LYS A 303 -32.07 46.63 56.87
C LYS A 303 -33.46 47.09 57.28
N LEU A 304 -34.17 46.25 58.02
CA LEU A 304 -35.46 46.56 58.61
C LEU A 304 -35.28 46.79 60.10
N SER A 305 -35.50 48.03 60.55
CA SER A 305 -35.51 48.38 61.97
C SER A 305 -36.93 48.73 62.36
N LYS A 306 -37.54 47.95 63.26
CA LYS A 306 -38.79 48.30 63.92
C LYS A 306 -38.48 48.64 65.36
N THR A 307 -38.83 49.85 65.75
CA THR A 307 -38.74 50.29 67.14
C THR A 307 -40.13 50.67 67.60
N PHE A 308 -40.59 50.05 68.67
CA PHE A 308 -41.83 50.38 69.35
C PHE A 308 -41.50 50.84 70.75
N SER A 309 -41.96 52.04 71.10
CA SER A 309 -41.91 52.57 72.45
C SER A 309 -43.30 53.08 72.78
N GLY A 310 -43.98 52.41 73.71
CA GLY A 310 -45.31 52.77 74.13
C GLY A 310 -45.65 52.18 75.49
N GLN A 311 -46.66 52.75 76.12
CA GLN A 311 -47.27 52.17 77.32
C GLN A 311 -48.28 51.11 76.86
N GLY A 312 -47.97 49.84 77.11
CA GLY A 312 -48.92 48.75 76.91
C GLY A 312 -50.08 48.90 77.90
N ALA A 313 -51.32 48.71 77.43
CA ALA A 313 -52.47 48.59 78.33
C ALA A 313 -52.33 47.28 79.13
N PRO A 314 -52.40 47.31 80.48
CA PRO A 314 -52.37 46.09 81.28
C PRO A 314 -53.57 45.19 80.92
N PRO A 315 -53.43 43.85 80.94
CA PRO A 315 -54.56 42.95 80.73
C PRO A 315 -55.63 43.25 81.80
N GLY A 316 -56.86 43.56 81.38
CA GLY A 316 -57.96 43.86 82.30
C GLY A 316 -58.23 42.67 83.22
N GLY A 317 -57.98 42.84 84.52
CA GLY A 317 -58.39 41.87 85.53
C GLY A 317 -59.91 41.79 85.64
N ILE A 318 -60.42 40.60 85.92
CA ILE A 318 -61.84 40.36 86.19
C ILE A 318 -62.32 41.17 87.41
N ALA A 319 -63.40 41.94 87.25
CA ALA A 319 -64.03 42.69 88.34
C ALA A 319 -65.01 41.79 89.10
N GLY A 320 -64.87 41.68 90.42
CA GLY A 320 -65.90 41.07 91.27
C GLY A 320 -65.47 40.90 92.72
N THR A 321 -66.19 41.55 93.64
CA THR A 321 -66.23 41.23 95.06
C THR A 321 -67.68 40.94 95.46
N GLY A 322 -67.87 40.02 96.41
CA GLY A 322 -69.18 39.59 96.92
C GLY A 322 -69.94 40.69 97.66
N ALA A 323 -71.19 40.40 98.01
CA ALA A 323 -72.24 41.34 98.41
C ALA A 323 -71.98 42.23 99.66
N ASN A 324 -70.84 42.10 100.34
CA ASN A 324 -70.51 42.90 101.53
C ASN A 324 -69.18 43.66 101.45
N ASP A 325 -68.55 43.74 100.26
CA ASP A 325 -67.34 44.54 100.08
C ASP A 325 -67.66 45.85 99.35
N THR A 326 -67.38 46.99 99.98
CA THR A 326 -67.53 48.30 99.34
C THR A 326 -66.64 48.38 98.09
N PRO A 327 -67.15 48.82 96.92
CA PRO A 327 -66.34 48.96 95.71
C PRO A 327 -65.20 49.97 95.93
N GLY A 328 -64.02 49.46 96.26
CA GLY A 328 -62.79 50.24 96.19
C GLY A 328 -62.41 50.37 94.72
N TYR A 329 -62.54 51.57 94.16
CA TYR A 329 -61.87 51.89 92.90
C TYR A 329 -60.39 52.08 93.24
N PRO A 330 -59.46 51.19 92.81
CA PRO A 330 -58.07 51.52 92.89
C PRO A 330 -57.83 52.68 91.90
N GLY A 331 -57.43 53.84 92.43
CA GLY A 331 -56.82 54.90 91.63
C GLY A 331 -55.47 54.41 91.12
N SER A 332 -55.50 53.54 90.11
CA SER A 332 -54.31 53.17 89.37
C SER A 332 -53.97 54.34 88.46
N THR A 333 -52.98 55.13 88.87
CA THR A 333 -52.20 55.88 87.90
C THR A 333 -51.61 54.82 86.96
N PRO A 334 -51.87 54.85 85.64
CA PRO A 334 -51.29 53.86 84.74
C PRO A 334 -49.80 54.16 84.64
N GLN A 335 -49.00 53.62 85.56
CA GLN A 335 -47.58 53.46 85.33
C GLN A 335 -47.44 52.19 84.48
N GLY A 336 -47.80 52.34 83.20
CA GLY A 336 -47.51 51.32 82.20
C GLY A 336 -46.00 51.11 82.20
N ASN A 337 -45.55 49.88 82.47
CA ASN A 337 -44.15 49.55 82.26
C ASN A 337 -43.83 49.84 80.79
N ASN A 338 -42.88 50.73 80.58
CA ASN A 338 -42.49 51.18 79.26
C ASN A 338 -42.04 49.94 78.48
N SER A 339 -42.85 49.50 77.51
CA SER A 339 -42.56 48.32 76.73
C SER A 339 -41.79 48.78 75.51
N GLN A 340 -40.48 48.55 75.56
CA GLN A 340 -39.57 48.81 74.46
C GLN A 340 -39.42 47.52 73.69
N TYR A 341 -39.77 47.56 72.41
CA TYR A 341 -39.52 46.47 71.48
C TYR A 341 -38.66 47.01 70.34
N GLU A 342 -37.52 46.36 70.14
CA GLU A 342 -36.63 46.63 69.03
C GLU A 342 -36.44 45.33 68.25
N GLU A 343 -36.76 45.38 66.96
CA GLU A 343 -36.54 44.29 66.01
C GLU A 343 -35.66 44.84 64.90
N LEU A 344 -34.43 44.35 64.83
CA LEU A 344 -33.49 44.63 63.77
C LEU A 344 -33.32 43.37 62.92
N ASN A 345 -33.71 43.46 61.65
CA ASN A 345 -33.52 42.41 60.67
C ASN A 345 -32.60 42.94 59.57
N ASP A 346 -31.42 42.36 59.44
CA ASP A 346 -30.41 42.70 58.44
C ASP A 346 -30.19 41.50 57.52
N THR A 347 -30.51 41.66 56.24
CA THR A 347 -30.33 40.64 55.21
C THR A 347 -29.35 41.15 54.17
N ILE A 348 -28.19 40.50 54.06
CA ILE A 348 -27.13 40.88 53.10
C ILE A 348 -26.93 39.71 52.12
N ASN A 349 -27.18 39.98 50.84
CA ASN A 349 -26.87 39.07 49.75
C ASN A 349 -25.48 39.37 49.21
N ARG A 350 -24.63 38.35 49.13
CA ARG A 350 -23.25 38.45 48.67
C ARG A 350 -23.03 37.55 47.45
N GLU A 351 -22.29 38.06 46.48
CA GLU A 351 -21.84 37.33 45.30
C GLU A 351 -20.40 36.82 45.50
N VAL A 352 -20.10 35.64 44.96
CA VAL A 352 -18.80 34.98 45.08
C VAL A 352 -18.24 34.65 43.71
N ASN A 353 -16.91 34.58 43.58
CA ASN A 353 -16.32 34.12 42.34
C ASN A 353 -16.53 32.60 42.24
N ARG A 354 -17.13 32.16 41.13
CA ARG A 354 -17.24 30.74 40.77
C ARG A 354 -16.28 30.45 39.64
N ILE A 355 -15.26 29.64 39.91
CA ILE A 355 -14.23 29.28 38.96
C ILE A 355 -14.41 27.79 38.63
N THR A 356 -14.85 27.50 37.41
CA THR A 356 -14.89 26.14 36.90
C THR A 356 -13.62 25.88 36.10
N ARG A 357 -12.79 24.93 36.56
CA ARG A 357 -11.61 24.46 35.82
C ARG A 357 -11.89 23.07 35.29
N ASN A 358 -11.84 22.94 33.97
CA ASN A 358 -11.82 21.65 33.30
C ASN A 358 -10.35 21.26 33.12
N ILE A 359 -9.87 20.34 33.95
CA ILE A 359 -8.50 19.85 33.91
C ILE A 359 -8.51 18.54 33.13
N SER A 360 -7.78 18.52 32.02
CA SER A 360 -7.51 17.32 31.24
C SER A 360 -6.00 17.12 31.19
N MET A 361 -5.52 16.04 31.80
CA MET A 361 -4.08 15.75 31.86
C MET A 361 -3.58 15.18 30.53
N SER A 362 -2.27 15.30 30.30
CA SER A 362 -1.60 14.68 29.15
C SER A 362 -1.84 13.17 29.13
N PRO A 363 -1.87 12.52 27.95
CA PRO A 363 -2.20 11.10 27.84
C PRO A 363 -1.14 10.16 28.45
N TYR A 364 0.02 10.67 28.86
CA TYR A 364 1.06 9.93 29.57
C TYR A 364 1.99 10.87 30.35
N LYS A 365 2.61 10.33 31.42
CA LYS A 365 3.66 10.96 32.23
C LYS A 365 4.83 9.99 32.41
N ILE A 366 6.05 10.50 32.43
CA ILE A 366 7.24 9.70 32.73
C ILE A 366 7.42 9.67 34.24
N ASP A 367 7.25 8.50 34.85
CA ASP A 367 7.44 8.28 36.27
C ASP A 367 8.90 8.06 36.61
N ASP A 368 9.63 7.32 35.78
CA ASP A 368 11.03 7.03 36.05
C ASP A 368 11.84 6.89 34.76
N ILE A 369 13.13 7.16 34.85
CA ILE A 369 14.07 6.99 33.76
C ILE A 369 15.39 6.44 34.31
N THR A 370 15.95 5.44 33.64
CA THR A 370 17.29 4.91 33.91
C THR A 370 18.09 4.94 32.62
N ILE A 371 19.28 5.52 32.66
CA ILE A 371 20.16 5.66 31.50
C ILE A 371 21.46 4.89 31.75
N ASN A 372 21.74 3.94 30.86
CA ASN A 372 22.98 3.18 30.84
C ASN A 372 23.81 3.61 29.64
N VAL A 373 25.05 4.00 29.89
CA VAL A 373 25.98 4.43 28.85
C VAL A 373 27.24 3.59 28.92
N GLY A 374 27.51 2.83 27.87
CA GLY A 374 28.80 2.23 27.61
C GLY A 374 29.68 3.22 26.85
N VAL A 375 30.92 3.41 27.29
CA VAL A 375 31.91 4.22 26.56
C VAL A 375 33.22 3.45 26.38
N GLU A 376 33.76 3.45 25.16
CA GLU A 376 35.05 2.86 24.85
C GLU A 376 36.17 3.87 25.15
N PRO A 377 37.17 3.51 25.98
CA PRO A 377 38.28 4.41 26.28
C PRO A 377 39.15 4.71 25.05
N PRO A 378 39.62 5.96 24.88
CA PRO A 378 40.63 6.26 23.87
C PRO A 378 41.88 5.42 24.20
N GLU A 379 42.34 4.61 23.23
CA GLU A 379 43.51 3.74 23.34
C GLU A 379 43.37 2.48 24.21
N GLY A 380 42.15 2.05 24.57
CA GLY A 380 41.94 0.82 25.33
C GLY A 380 42.47 0.86 26.78
N GLY A 381 42.82 2.05 27.26
CA GLY A 381 43.19 2.34 28.65
C GLY A 381 41.99 2.57 29.57
N GLN A 382 42.17 3.23 30.71
CA GLN A 382 41.07 3.66 31.58
C GLN A 382 40.58 5.05 31.15
N LEU A 383 39.27 5.29 31.26
CA LEU A 383 38.71 6.63 31.06
C LEU A 383 39.09 7.51 32.25
N ASP A 384 39.48 8.76 31.97
CA ASP A 384 39.77 9.73 33.01
C ASP A 384 38.52 10.06 33.84
N GLU A 385 38.68 10.22 35.15
CA GLU A 385 37.58 10.41 36.11
C GLU A 385 36.83 11.72 35.82
N GLN A 386 37.52 12.75 35.32
CA GLN A 386 36.93 14.02 34.89
C GLN A 386 36.02 13.85 33.65
N THR A 387 36.38 12.95 32.74
CA THR A 387 35.56 12.64 31.55
C THR A 387 34.29 11.89 31.96
N ILE A 388 34.40 10.94 32.90
CA ILE A 388 33.26 10.23 33.47
C ILE A 388 32.30 11.21 34.16
N ASP A 389 32.81 12.15 34.97
CA ASP A 389 31.95 13.12 35.64
C ASP A 389 31.28 14.09 34.64
N SER A 390 31.98 14.50 33.59
CA SER A 390 31.39 15.32 32.51
C SER A 390 30.24 14.59 31.82
N ILE A 391 30.40 13.29 31.53
CA ILE A 391 29.33 12.45 30.97
C ILE A 391 28.17 12.36 31.97
N LYS A 392 28.45 12.09 33.25
CA LYS A 392 27.42 12.05 34.29
C LYS A 392 26.68 13.38 34.39
N GLN A 393 27.35 14.53 34.27
CA GLN A 393 26.71 15.84 34.32
C GLN A 393 25.71 16.04 33.17
N VAL A 394 26.04 15.61 31.95
CA VAL A 394 25.12 15.63 30.82
C VAL A 394 23.91 14.73 31.10
N LEU A 395 24.14 13.52 31.61
CA LEU A 395 23.07 12.57 31.92
C LEU A 395 22.18 13.08 33.06
N ARG A 396 22.75 13.68 34.11
CA ARG A 396 22.01 14.33 35.22
C ARG A 396 21.06 15.40 34.69
N ASN A 397 21.49 16.20 33.72
CA ASN A 397 20.64 17.23 33.13
C ASN A 397 19.45 16.62 32.38
N VAL A 398 19.67 15.54 31.62
CA VAL A 398 18.59 14.84 30.91
C VAL A 398 17.60 14.24 31.90
N VAL A 399 18.08 13.49 32.90
CA VAL A 399 17.22 12.90 33.95
C VAL A 399 16.44 13.99 34.69
N ARG A 400 17.10 15.09 35.06
CA ARG A 400 16.45 16.23 35.74
C ARG A 400 15.32 16.80 34.89
N VAL A 401 15.55 17.11 33.63
CA VAL A 401 14.51 17.68 32.74
C VAL A 401 13.36 16.70 32.55
N THR A 402 13.64 15.41 32.37
CA THR A 402 12.62 14.38 32.19
C THR A 402 11.76 14.16 33.44
N LEU A 403 12.33 14.26 34.64
CA LEU A 403 11.63 14.05 35.91
C LEU A 403 11.16 15.35 36.59
N SER A 404 11.36 16.52 35.96
CA SER A 404 11.04 17.84 36.54
C SER A 404 9.57 18.01 36.93
N ASP A 405 8.67 17.25 36.29
CA ASP A 405 7.23 17.30 36.55
C ASP A 405 6.82 16.63 37.89
N LYS A 406 7.78 16.11 38.67
CA LYS A 406 7.50 15.58 40.02
C LYS A 406 7.46 16.66 41.11
N GLY A 407 7.82 17.92 40.81
CA GLY A 407 7.83 19.00 41.82
C GLY A 407 8.81 18.76 42.97
N ILE A 408 9.76 17.83 42.81
CA ILE A 408 10.82 17.50 43.76
C ILE A 408 12.14 17.86 43.07
N ASP A 409 12.91 18.76 43.67
CA ASP A 409 14.30 19.00 43.27
C ASP A 409 15.13 17.77 43.66
N LEU A 410 15.35 16.88 42.71
CA LEU A 410 16.19 15.70 42.89
C LEU A 410 17.62 16.12 43.24
N THR A 411 18.13 15.60 44.35
CA THR A 411 19.52 15.79 44.77
C THR A 411 20.48 15.10 43.79
N GLN A 412 21.76 15.50 43.77
CA GLN A 412 22.74 14.86 42.86
C GLN A 412 22.90 13.35 43.11
N GLU A 413 22.82 12.93 44.38
CA GLU A 413 22.93 11.53 44.75
C GLU A 413 21.73 10.70 44.28
N GLU A 414 20.53 11.29 44.25
CA GLU A 414 19.35 10.65 43.69
C GLU A 414 19.45 10.54 42.16
N LEU A 415 19.91 11.59 41.47
CA LEU A 415 20.12 11.55 40.02
C LEU A 415 21.15 10.48 39.62
N ASP A 416 22.20 10.30 40.41
CA ASP A 416 23.24 9.30 40.13
C ASP A 416 22.74 7.85 40.25
N LYS A 417 21.64 7.59 40.98
CA LYS A 417 21.01 6.25 41.00
C LYS A 417 20.37 5.87 39.67
N HIS A 418 19.98 6.87 38.87
CA HIS A 418 19.36 6.67 37.56
C HIS A 418 20.39 6.56 36.43
N ILE A 419 21.68 6.69 36.72
CA ILE A 419 22.74 6.83 35.74
C ILE A 419 23.82 5.77 35.98
N SER A 420 24.09 4.96 34.95
CA SER A 420 25.19 4.01 34.95
C SER A 420 26.13 4.28 33.78
N VAL A 421 27.41 4.50 34.06
CA VAL A 421 28.44 4.70 33.02
C VAL A 421 29.45 3.55 33.13
N LEU A 422 29.54 2.75 32.08
CA LEU A 422 30.43 1.59 32.00
C LEU A 422 31.57 1.86 30.99
N PRO A 423 32.79 2.15 31.46
CA PRO A 423 33.95 2.24 30.59
C PRO A 423 34.47 0.83 30.26
N ARG A 424 34.17 0.31 29.07
CA ARG A 424 34.69 -0.98 28.59
C ARG A 424 34.97 -0.97 27.09
N PRO A 425 36.02 -1.65 26.61
CA PRO A 425 36.26 -1.82 25.18
C PRO A 425 35.16 -2.67 24.54
N PHE A 426 34.70 -2.27 23.37
CA PHE A 426 33.64 -2.99 22.66
C PHE A 426 34.25 -4.08 21.76
N SER A 427 33.94 -5.34 22.03
CA SER A 427 34.50 -6.49 21.31
C SER A 427 33.83 -6.76 19.94
N GLY A 428 32.82 -5.97 19.57
CA GLY A 428 32.01 -6.16 18.37
C GLY A 428 32.16 -5.02 17.36
N LYS A 429 33.36 -4.80 16.82
CA LYS A 429 33.49 -4.01 15.59
C LYS A 429 32.99 -4.89 14.47
N VAL A 430 31.73 -4.73 14.06
CA VAL A 430 31.29 -5.23 12.76
C VAL A 430 32.10 -4.43 11.75
N ALA A 431 33.17 -5.04 11.25
CA ALA A 431 33.83 -4.53 10.06
C ALA A 431 32.74 -4.49 8.98
N VAL A 432 32.30 -3.28 8.62
CA VAL A 432 31.65 -3.10 7.34
C VAL A 432 32.75 -3.41 6.35
N ASP A 433 32.78 -4.65 5.88
CA ASP A 433 33.65 -5.06 4.79
C ASP A 433 33.39 -4.08 3.64
N GLY A 434 34.32 -3.15 3.47
CA GLY A 434 34.36 -2.29 2.30
C GLY A 434 34.33 -3.20 1.09
N SER A 435 33.29 -3.03 0.28
CA SER A 435 33.13 -3.49 -1.10
C SER A 435 34.38 -4.22 -1.62
N GLY A 436 34.29 -5.56 -1.69
CA GLY A 436 35.39 -6.43 -2.03
C GLY A 436 36.18 -5.92 -3.23
N SER A 437 37.44 -5.53 -2.97
CA SER A 437 38.40 -5.31 -4.04
C SER A 437 38.63 -6.65 -4.73
N LEU A 438 38.03 -6.82 -5.91
CA LEU A 438 38.24 -7.98 -6.76
C LEU A 438 39.73 -8.13 -7.01
N THR A 439 40.30 -9.25 -6.55
CA THR A 439 41.70 -9.62 -6.81
C THR A 439 42.01 -9.53 -8.31
N PRO A 440 43.20 -9.06 -8.73
CA PRO A 440 43.58 -8.90 -10.13
C PRO A 440 43.38 -10.18 -10.97
N ALA A 441 43.49 -11.37 -10.37
CA ALA A 441 43.24 -12.65 -11.03
C ALA A 441 41.80 -12.84 -11.52
N LEU A 442 40.80 -12.31 -10.80
CA LEU A 442 39.39 -12.37 -11.19
C LEU A 442 39.06 -11.40 -12.35
N LEU A 443 39.76 -10.27 -12.44
CA LEU A 443 39.63 -9.33 -13.56
C LEU A 443 40.20 -9.89 -14.87
N TYR A 444 41.33 -10.61 -14.83
CA TYR A 444 41.85 -11.28 -16.03
C TYR A 444 40.99 -12.48 -16.46
N GLY A 445 40.41 -13.21 -15.51
CA GLY A 445 39.50 -14.32 -15.80
C GLY A 445 38.19 -13.85 -16.47
N THR A 446 37.57 -12.79 -15.95
CA THR A 446 36.34 -12.23 -16.55
C THR A 446 36.61 -11.54 -17.89
N GLY A 447 37.78 -10.91 -18.06
CA GLY A 447 38.21 -10.33 -19.33
C GLY A 447 38.38 -11.37 -20.45
N ALA A 448 38.91 -12.56 -20.14
CA ALA A 448 39.06 -13.64 -21.11
C ALA A 448 37.69 -14.22 -21.55
N VAL A 449 36.75 -14.36 -20.62
CA VAL A 449 35.39 -14.83 -20.92
C VAL A 449 34.61 -13.80 -21.75
N ALA A 450 34.78 -12.51 -21.45
CA ALA A 450 34.16 -11.43 -22.23
C ALA A 450 34.71 -11.37 -23.67
N LEU A 451 36.03 -11.57 -23.86
CA LEU A 451 36.63 -11.66 -25.21
C LEU A 451 36.16 -12.88 -25.99
N LEU A 452 35.99 -14.04 -25.35
CA LEU A 452 35.43 -15.22 -25.98
C LEU A 452 33.95 -15.03 -26.36
N ALA A 453 33.17 -14.37 -25.50
CA ALA A 453 31.78 -14.02 -25.79
C ALA A 453 31.68 -13.04 -26.98
N LEU A 454 32.54 -12.00 -27.02
CA LEU A 454 32.62 -11.07 -28.15
C LEU A 454 33.07 -11.76 -29.44
N GLY A 455 34.02 -12.69 -29.37
CA GLY A 455 34.42 -13.53 -30.50
C GLY A 455 33.30 -14.43 -31.02
N ALA A 456 32.51 -15.03 -30.11
CA ALA A 456 31.34 -15.83 -30.46
C ALA A 456 30.23 -14.99 -31.11
N VAL A 457 29.99 -13.78 -30.60
CA VAL A 457 29.03 -12.82 -31.20
C VAL A 457 29.52 -12.36 -32.57
N ALA A 458 30.80 -12.04 -32.73
CA ALA A 458 31.38 -11.68 -34.02
C ALA A 458 31.28 -12.84 -35.03
N TYR A 459 31.49 -14.08 -34.59
CA TYR A 459 31.33 -15.28 -35.41
C TYR A 459 29.86 -15.52 -35.81
N LEU A 460 28.91 -15.29 -34.91
CA LEU A 460 27.47 -15.36 -35.21
C LEU A 460 27.02 -14.26 -36.19
N ILE A 461 27.55 -13.04 -36.06
CA ILE A 461 27.30 -11.94 -37.00
C ILE A 461 27.93 -12.24 -38.37
N TYR A 462 29.15 -12.79 -38.39
CA TYR A 462 29.81 -13.23 -39.62
C TYR A 462 29.02 -14.35 -40.31
N ARG A 463 28.52 -15.33 -39.55
CA ARG A 463 27.65 -16.40 -40.07
C ARG A 463 26.33 -15.84 -40.61
N ARG A 464 25.68 -14.89 -39.92
CA ARG A 464 24.47 -14.21 -40.43
C ARG A 464 24.76 -13.40 -41.70
N ARG A 465 25.91 -12.74 -41.80
CA ARG A 465 26.31 -12.01 -43.01
C ARG A 465 26.67 -12.95 -44.17
N SER A 466 27.25 -14.11 -43.90
CA SER A 466 27.50 -15.13 -44.92
C SER A 466 26.19 -15.74 -45.44
N GLN A 467 25.19 -15.91 -44.58
CA GLN A 467 23.85 -16.37 -45.00
C GLN A 467 23.08 -15.29 -45.77
N ALA A 468 23.23 -14.01 -45.41
CA ALA A 468 22.69 -12.90 -46.19
C ALA A 468 23.34 -12.78 -47.57
N LYS A 469 24.66 -13.04 -47.68
CA LYS A 469 25.36 -13.08 -48.98
C LYS A 469 24.95 -14.26 -49.86
N GLN A 470 24.59 -15.41 -49.28
CA GLN A 470 24.08 -16.55 -50.05
C GLN A 470 22.65 -16.31 -50.55
N GLN A 471 21.82 -15.58 -49.79
CA GLN A 471 20.52 -15.10 -50.29
C GLN A 471 20.67 -14.01 -51.37
N GLU A 472 21.69 -13.15 -51.28
CA GLU A 472 21.95 -12.12 -52.31
C GLU A 472 22.58 -12.72 -53.59
N GLU A 473 23.39 -13.79 -53.49
CA GLU A 473 23.92 -14.55 -54.63
C GLU A 473 22.86 -15.46 -55.29
N GLU A 474 21.93 -16.08 -54.55
CA GLU A 474 20.81 -16.84 -55.14
C GLU A 474 19.79 -15.94 -55.86
N VAL A 475 19.61 -14.68 -55.40
CA VAL A 475 18.74 -13.71 -56.08
C VAL A 475 19.47 -13.07 -57.28
N ALA A 476 20.80 -12.97 -57.25
CA ALA A 476 21.60 -12.46 -58.36
C ALA A 476 21.74 -13.45 -59.54
N ASP A 477 21.74 -14.76 -59.30
CA ASP A 477 21.86 -15.78 -60.36
C ASP A 477 20.55 -15.96 -61.18
N VAL A 478 19.43 -15.46 -60.67
CA VAL A 478 18.14 -15.42 -61.41
C VAL A 478 18.05 -14.20 -62.35
N MET A 479 18.95 -13.22 -62.23
CA MET A 479 18.88 -11.95 -62.98
C MET A 479 19.90 -11.78 -64.11
N SER A 480 20.64 -12.82 -64.50
CA SER A 480 21.52 -12.77 -65.68
C SER A 480 20.90 -13.40 -66.94
N MET A 481 19.96 -12.69 -67.57
CA MET A 481 19.72 -12.79 -69.02
C MET A 481 19.58 -11.37 -69.62
N GLN A 482 20.20 -11.17 -70.78
CA GLN A 482 20.54 -9.91 -71.45
C GLN A 482 19.38 -8.94 -71.77
N PRO A 483 19.69 -7.65 -72.01
CA PRO A 483 18.70 -6.59 -72.19
C PRO A 483 18.14 -6.52 -73.62
N THR A 484 16.88 -6.12 -73.76
CA THR A 484 16.33 -5.53 -75.00
C THR A 484 15.65 -4.22 -74.64
N GLU A 485 16.09 -3.14 -75.29
CA GLU A 485 15.68 -1.74 -75.07
C GLU A 485 14.21 -1.48 -75.43
N VAL A 486 13.48 -0.77 -74.55
CA VAL A 486 12.34 0.11 -74.90
C VAL A 486 12.21 1.20 -73.79
N PRO A 487 11.84 2.45 -74.12
CA PRO A 487 12.27 3.65 -73.40
C PRO A 487 11.40 4.07 -72.20
N ASP A 488 11.98 4.98 -71.40
CA ASP A 488 11.53 5.55 -70.13
C ASP A 488 10.04 5.96 -70.05
N LEU A 489 9.41 5.59 -68.94
CA LEU A 489 8.20 6.22 -68.43
C LEU A 489 8.49 6.90 -67.08
N THR A 490 8.51 8.22 -67.15
CA THR A 490 8.41 9.16 -66.04
C THR A 490 7.17 8.85 -65.20
N TYR A 491 7.34 8.75 -63.89
CA TYR A 491 6.21 8.73 -62.95
C TYR A 491 5.53 10.11 -62.97
N GLN A 492 4.24 10.12 -63.31
CA GLN A 492 3.36 11.27 -63.15
C GLN A 492 2.23 10.89 -62.18
N ASP A 493 2.02 11.72 -61.17
CA ASP A 493 0.95 11.61 -60.18
C ASP A 493 -0.43 11.62 -60.87
N ASP A 494 -1.11 10.48 -60.89
CA ASP A 494 -2.49 10.39 -61.37
C ASP A 494 -3.46 10.76 -60.24
N THR A 495 -4.00 11.98 -60.30
CA THR A 495 -5.14 12.45 -59.51
C THR A 495 -6.41 11.62 -59.74
N ASP A 496 -7.23 11.47 -58.70
CA ASP A 496 -8.45 10.66 -58.60
C ASP A 496 -9.44 10.72 -59.78
N GLN A 497 -9.42 11.79 -60.58
CA GLN A 497 -10.26 11.94 -61.78
C GLN A 497 -9.93 10.95 -62.90
N ALA A 498 -8.67 10.51 -63.04
CA ALA A 498 -8.28 9.57 -64.09
C ALA A 498 -8.78 8.13 -63.80
N VAL A 499 -8.84 7.77 -62.53
CA VAL A 499 -9.33 6.46 -62.07
C VAL A 499 -10.84 6.35 -62.25
N VAL A 500 -11.59 7.41 -61.90
CA VAL A 500 -13.04 7.47 -62.10
C VAL A 500 -13.42 7.38 -63.57
N ARG A 501 -12.68 8.05 -64.47
CA ARG A 501 -12.92 7.98 -65.92
C ARG A 501 -12.71 6.56 -66.47
N LYS A 502 -11.66 5.86 -66.04
CA LYS A 502 -11.41 4.46 -66.44
C LYS A 502 -12.47 3.50 -65.90
N GLN A 503 -12.99 3.74 -64.70
CA GLN A 503 -14.06 2.93 -64.12
C GLN A 503 -15.40 3.14 -64.85
N LEU A 504 -15.71 4.38 -65.24
CA LEU A 504 -16.89 4.71 -66.06
C LEU A 504 -16.80 4.12 -67.48
N GLU A 505 -15.62 4.17 -68.10
CA GLU A 505 -15.38 3.55 -69.42
C GLU A 505 -15.49 2.01 -69.36
N LYS A 506 -15.01 1.39 -68.27
CA LYS A 506 -15.12 -0.05 -68.03
C LYS A 506 -16.58 -0.47 -67.77
N LEU A 507 -17.35 0.33 -67.04
CA LEU A 507 -18.78 0.11 -66.82
C LEU A 507 -19.58 0.23 -68.13
N ALA A 508 -19.31 1.26 -68.94
CA ALA A 508 -19.95 1.45 -70.24
C ALA A 508 -19.69 0.30 -71.23
N ARG A 509 -18.49 -0.31 -71.19
CA ARG A 509 -18.13 -1.44 -72.06
C ARG A 509 -18.63 -2.79 -71.58
N SER A 510 -18.67 -3.03 -70.27
CA SER A 510 -18.97 -4.35 -69.71
C SER A 510 -20.44 -4.53 -69.33
N LYS A 511 -21.13 -3.45 -68.96
CA LYS A 511 -22.52 -3.47 -68.51
C LYS A 511 -23.27 -2.21 -68.97
N PRO A 512 -23.69 -2.16 -70.25
CA PRO A 512 -24.32 -0.97 -70.82
C PRO A 512 -25.64 -0.61 -70.11
N ASP A 513 -26.41 -1.59 -69.64
CA ASP A 513 -27.71 -1.35 -68.99
C ASP A 513 -27.56 -0.65 -67.62
N GLU A 514 -26.56 -1.03 -66.81
CA GLU A 514 -26.27 -0.39 -65.52
C GLU A 514 -25.72 1.04 -65.72
N PHE A 515 -24.92 1.25 -66.77
CA PHE A 515 -24.39 2.58 -67.12
C PHE A 515 -25.49 3.56 -67.56
N VAL A 516 -26.51 3.07 -68.29
CA VAL A 516 -27.67 3.89 -68.69
C VAL A 516 -28.52 4.28 -67.49
N VAL A 517 -28.71 3.41 -66.50
CA VAL A 517 -29.41 3.76 -65.25
C VAL A 517 -28.66 4.86 -64.50
N LEU A 518 -27.33 4.74 -64.40
CA LEU A 518 -26.47 5.72 -63.71
C LEU A 518 -26.51 7.11 -64.38
N LEU A 519 -26.50 7.15 -65.73
CA LEU A 519 -26.72 8.37 -66.50
C LEU A 519 -28.12 8.95 -66.29
N ARG A 520 -29.16 8.11 -66.19
CA ARG A 520 -30.55 8.55 -66.00
C ARG A 520 -30.79 9.13 -64.61
N THR A 521 -30.10 8.61 -63.60
CA THR A 521 -30.14 9.15 -62.23
C THR A 521 -29.47 10.52 -62.17
N TRP A 522 -28.30 10.68 -62.81
CA TRP A 522 -27.62 11.99 -62.89
C TRP A 522 -28.41 13.04 -63.69
N LEU A 523 -29.11 12.64 -64.75
CA LEU A 523 -29.95 13.56 -65.54
C LEU A 523 -31.28 13.93 -64.87
N ALA A 524 -31.64 13.27 -63.76
CA ALA A 524 -32.84 13.55 -62.99
C ALA A 524 -32.55 14.35 -61.71
N GLU A 525 -31.26 14.58 -61.40
CA GLU A 525 -30.78 15.28 -60.20
C GLU A 525 -30.37 16.75 -60.51
N ASP A 526 -30.40 17.15 -61.78
CA ASP A 526 -30.41 18.53 -62.31
C ASP A 526 -31.78 18.83 -62.95
#